data_AF-A0A962BRJ5-F1
#
_entry.id   AF-A0A962BRJ5-F1
#
_cell.length_a   1.000
_cell.length_b   1.000
_cell.length_c   1.000
_cell.angle_alpha   90.00
_cell.angle_beta   90.00
_cell.angle_gamma   90.00
#
_symmetry.space_group_name_H-M   'P 1'
#
loop_
_entity.id
_entity.type
_entity.pdbx_description
1 polymer ?
#
loop_
_entity_poly.entity_id
_entity_poly.type
_entity_poly.pdbx_seq_one_letter_code
_entity_poly.pdbx_strand_id
1 'polypeptide(L)'
;GKTRVITEKIAHLIATGRVAAKHIAAITFTNKAAKEMRERVARRIKGDAAEGLTVCTFHSLGLKILQIEHATAGLRRGFSVFDADDSAAQIRDLLPKGTDRDTLESVKALISRAKNEGLDPEGAAAVAQSPREREAADIYGHYQRRLSAFNAVDFDDLIRLPLKLLEENAELAGGWRERRRYLLVDEYQDTNGAQYRLLKALAGPKANFTCVGDDDQSIYAWRGADPENIMRLGRDFPQLKVITLEQNYRCARRILRAANAVIANNPHEHPKQLWSDHDDGPPIRVVECDNNEQEAERVAAEIAFQQERDKRPWHDFAILFRGNHQSKPLEKALQMLRVPYHLSGGTAFLDRGEVKDAMAWLRLIANPDDDAAFLRAVGAPRREIGQTTLARLSELAGQLHLSLGRAAERTDVVSRLSSRPGAALDGFTRLVHELRSQAGRLTAAELYRQVIEHSGLLPALRAEHGESPGYHRRRENLEELANWLDGERASPGDLVAQLSLLSHADRDNPGNTVRLMSLHAAKGLEFHAVFMVGVEDGLLPHQASLDEGRLEEERRLMYVGMTRAKRLLQISHSRRARRYGELVRLEPSRFLAELPDAEVHRIGDNSEQDQSEKQVRAETHMARIAAMLGGDAG
;
A
#
# COMPACT_ATOMS: atom_id res chain seq x y z
N GLY A 1 -17.77 -13.23 8.69
CA GLY A 1 -19.09 -12.59 8.50
C GLY A 1 -19.26 -11.22 9.14
N LYS A 2 -18.21 -10.60 9.71
CA LYS A 2 -18.27 -9.35 10.51
C LYS A 2 -19.06 -8.21 9.86
N THR A 3 -18.62 -7.75 8.70
CA THR A 3 -19.28 -6.65 7.97
C THR A 3 -20.73 -6.97 7.60
N ARG A 4 -21.07 -8.24 7.28
CA ARG A 4 -22.45 -8.66 6.98
C ARG A 4 -23.35 -8.51 8.21
N VAL A 5 -22.85 -8.86 9.40
CA VAL A 5 -23.60 -8.70 10.65
C VAL A 5 -23.92 -7.23 10.91
N ILE A 6 -22.96 -6.32 10.70
CA ILE A 6 -23.20 -4.87 10.83
C ILE A 6 -24.29 -4.42 9.85
N THR A 7 -24.16 -4.78 8.56
CA THR A 7 -25.12 -4.33 7.55
C THR A 7 -26.53 -4.86 7.80
N GLU A 8 -26.68 -6.13 8.19
CA GLU A 8 -27.99 -6.70 8.52
C GLU A 8 -28.55 -6.12 9.82
N LYS A 9 -27.70 -5.82 10.81
CA LYS A 9 -28.14 -5.17 12.06
C LYS A 9 -28.68 -3.77 11.81
N ILE A 10 -28.02 -2.98 10.96
CA ILE A 10 -28.54 -1.66 10.55
C ILE A 10 -29.91 -1.81 9.91
N ALA A 11 -30.03 -2.70 8.92
CA ALA A 11 -31.30 -2.95 8.24
C ALA A 11 -32.40 -3.38 9.22
N HIS A 12 -32.07 -4.27 10.17
CA HIS A 12 -32.99 -4.74 11.20
C HIS A 12 -33.46 -3.63 12.15
N LEU A 13 -32.55 -2.77 12.64
CA LEU A 13 -32.89 -1.66 13.53
C LEU A 13 -33.86 -0.67 12.88
N ILE A 14 -33.67 -0.40 11.59
CA ILE A 14 -34.53 0.48 10.80
C ILE A 14 -35.87 -0.20 10.51
N ALA A 15 -35.86 -1.43 9.98
CA ALA A 15 -37.07 -2.14 9.56
C ALA A 15 -38.02 -2.45 10.73
N THR A 16 -37.49 -2.66 11.94
CA THR A 16 -38.29 -2.90 13.15
C THR A 16 -38.75 -1.62 13.84
N GLY A 17 -38.38 -0.43 13.33
CA GLY A 17 -38.72 0.86 13.95
C GLY A 17 -38.01 1.14 15.28
N ARG A 18 -37.04 0.32 15.69
CA ARG A 18 -36.30 0.49 16.94
C ARG A 18 -35.46 1.77 16.94
N VAL A 19 -34.85 2.11 15.79
CA VAL A 19 -34.07 3.33 15.61
C VAL A 19 -34.27 3.86 14.20
N ALA A 20 -34.65 5.13 14.06
CA ALA A 20 -34.74 5.76 12.74
C ALA A 20 -33.34 5.98 12.14
N ALA A 21 -33.20 5.82 10.82
CA ALA A 21 -31.91 5.82 10.13
C ALA A 21 -31.02 7.04 10.44
N LYS A 22 -31.62 8.24 10.55
CA LYS A 22 -30.93 9.49 10.91
C LYS A 22 -30.23 9.49 12.27
N HIS A 23 -30.60 8.57 13.16
CA HIS A 23 -30.02 8.42 14.49
C HIS A 23 -28.99 7.27 14.57
N ILE A 24 -28.71 6.58 13.47
CA ILE A 24 -27.72 5.51 13.40
C ILE A 24 -26.43 6.06 12.78
N ALA A 25 -25.29 5.82 13.43
CA ALA A 25 -23.97 5.98 12.82
C ALA A 25 -23.24 4.65 12.72
N ALA A 26 -22.80 4.29 11.52
CA ALA A 26 -21.89 3.19 11.26
C ALA A 26 -20.50 3.75 10.97
N ILE A 27 -19.54 3.40 11.81
CA ILE A 27 -18.18 3.92 11.86
C ILE A 27 -17.23 2.82 11.38
N THR A 28 -16.41 3.13 10.37
CA THR A 28 -15.42 2.22 9.80
C THR A 28 -14.01 2.82 9.88
N PHE A 29 -12.97 1.99 9.75
CA PHE A 29 -11.59 2.48 9.79
C PHE A 29 -11.17 3.21 8.50
N THR A 30 -11.63 2.76 7.33
CA THR A 30 -11.23 3.32 6.02
C THR A 30 -12.40 3.89 5.23
N ASN A 31 -12.12 4.86 4.34
CA ASN A 31 -13.12 5.41 3.42
C ASN A 31 -13.66 4.35 2.44
N LYS A 32 -12.81 3.39 2.04
CA LYS A 32 -13.22 2.26 1.20
C LYS A 32 -14.26 1.39 1.92
N ALA A 33 -14.00 1.02 3.17
CA ALA A 33 -14.95 0.26 3.99
C ALA A 33 -16.27 1.03 4.19
N ALA A 34 -16.21 2.35 4.42
CA ALA A 34 -17.41 3.18 4.52
C ALA A 34 -18.24 3.17 3.22
N LYS A 35 -17.58 3.26 2.06
CA LYS A 35 -18.24 3.21 0.74
C LYS A 35 -18.89 1.84 0.51
N GLU A 36 -18.14 0.76 0.70
CA GLU A 36 -18.65 -0.60 0.54
C GLU A 36 -19.81 -0.90 1.50
N MET A 37 -19.72 -0.46 2.76
CA MET A 37 -20.80 -0.62 3.73
C MET A 37 -22.05 0.15 3.32
N ARG A 38 -21.89 1.40 2.84
CA ARG A 38 -23.01 2.20 2.31
C ARG A 38 -23.70 1.50 1.15
N GLU A 39 -22.94 0.98 0.19
CA GLU A 39 -23.47 0.22 -0.95
C GLU A 39 -24.20 -1.06 -0.51
N ARG A 40 -23.65 -1.81 0.46
CA ARG A 40 -24.29 -3.02 1.00
C ARG A 40 -25.58 -2.69 1.73
N VAL A 41 -25.59 -1.66 2.57
CA VAL A 41 -26.81 -1.25 3.29
C VAL A 41 -27.87 -0.76 2.31
N ALA A 42 -27.50 0.03 1.30
CA ALA A 42 -28.44 0.54 0.28
C ALA A 42 -29.17 -0.59 -0.49
N ARG A 43 -28.58 -1.79 -0.59
CA ARG A 43 -29.26 -2.97 -1.18
C ARG A 43 -30.27 -3.62 -0.23
N ARG A 44 -30.20 -3.32 1.08
CA ARG A 44 -31.04 -3.93 2.13
C ARG A 44 -32.16 -3.01 2.61
N ILE A 45 -31.99 -1.70 2.51
CA ILE A 45 -33.00 -0.69 2.88
C ILE A 45 -33.50 0.04 1.64
N LYS A 46 -34.80 0.38 1.60
CA LYS A 46 -35.43 1.08 0.46
C LYS A 46 -35.70 2.55 0.82
N GLY A 47 -35.68 3.43 -0.18
CA GLY A 47 -36.11 4.83 -0.07
C GLY A 47 -35.22 5.73 0.79
N ASP A 48 -35.78 6.84 1.27
CA ASP A 48 -35.12 7.95 1.98
C ASP A 48 -34.34 7.55 3.25
N ALA A 49 -34.62 6.35 3.79
CA ALA A 49 -33.88 5.80 4.92
C ALA A 49 -32.38 5.61 4.62
N ALA A 50 -32.01 5.37 3.36
CA ALA A 50 -30.61 5.22 2.97
C ALA A 50 -29.82 6.54 3.05
N GLU A 51 -30.44 7.66 2.72
CA GLU A 51 -29.81 8.98 2.76
C GLU A 51 -29.64 9.51 4.19
N GLY A 52 -30.57 9.15 5.09
CA GLY A 52 -30.50 9.54 6.50
C GLY A 52 -29.38 8.84 7.28
N LEU A 53 -28.92 7.66 6.84
CA LEU A 53 -27.92 6.87 7.56
C LEU A 53 -26.52 7.51 7.49
N THR A 54 -25.88 7.68 8.65
CA THR A 54 -24.50 8.15 8.70
C THR A 54 -23.53 6.97 8.60
N VAL A 55 -22.92 6.75 7.44
CA VAL A 55 -21.80 5.79 7.25
C VAL A 55 -20.51 6.57 7.01
N CYS A 56 -19.54 6.47 7.92
CA CYS A 56 -18.37 7.35 7.91
C CYS A 56 -17.17 6.71 8.61
N THR A 57 -16.00 7.35 8.52
CA THR A 57 -14.86 7.02 9.39
C THR A 57 -14.91 7.81 10.69
N PHE A 58 -14.09 7.43 11.67
CA PHE A 58 -13.89 8.24 12.89
C PHE A 58 -13.52 9.69 12.56
N HIS A 59 -12.58 9.89 11.63
CA HIS A 59 -12.12 11.21 11.21
C HIS A 59 -13.24 12.01 10.51
N SER A 60 -14.04 11.37 9.65
CA SER A 60 -15.18 12.02 9.01
C SER A 60 -16.27 12.41 10.02
N LEU A 61 -16.51 11.58 11.04
CA LEU A 61 -17.43 11.91 12.12
C LEU A 61 -16.91 13.08 12.95
N GLY A 62 -15.64 13.04 13.32
CA GLY A 62 -14.96 14.08 14.08
C GLY A 62 -14.93 15.42 13.36
N LEU A 63 -14.61 15.43 12.06
CA LEU A 63 -14.71 16.61 11.21
C LEU A 63 -16.13 17.21 11.23
N LYS A 64 -17.16 16.36 11.14
CA LYS A 64 -18.56 16.82 11.19
C LYS A 64 -18.92 17.42 12.55
N ILE A 65 -18.39 16.86 13.64
CA ILE A 65 -18.55 17.43 14.99
C ILE A 65 -17.90 18.81 15.04
N LEU A 66 -16.65 18.94 14.59
CA LEU A 66 -15.93 20.22 14.59
C LEU A 66 -16.57 21.27 13.67
N GLN A 67 -17.14 20.88 12.54
CA GLN A 67 -17.85 21.83 11.66
C GLN A 67 -19.10 22.42 12.32
N ILE A 68 -19.86 21.59 13.03
CA ILE A 68 -21.07 22.02 13.75
C ILE A 68 -20.67 22.84 14.99
N GLU A 69 -19.72 22.33 15.77
CA GLU A 69 -19.31 22.88 17.07
C GLU A 69 -18.05 23.77 16.98
N HIS A 70 -17.75 24.33 15.80
CA HIS A 70 -16.50 25.06 15.54
C HIS A 70 -16.25 26.17 16.56
N ALA A 71 -17.27 26.94 16.93
CA ALA A 71 -17.16 28.01 17.91
C ALA A 71 -16.74 27.49 19.29
N THR A 72 -17.34 26.39 19.75
CA THR A 72 -17.00 25.73 21.02
C THR A 72 -15.58 25.14 20.97
N ALA A 73 -15.15 24.69 19.79
CA ALA A 73 -13.78 24.21 19.55
C ALA A 73 -12.72 25.33 19.48
N GLY A 74 -13.11 26.61 19.57
CA GLY A 74 -12.21 27.74 19.36
C GLY A 74 -11.78 27.91 17.90
N LEU A 75 -12.55 27.35 16.95
CA LEU A 75 -12.31 27.42 15.51
C LEU A 75 -13.28 28.41 14.85
N ARG A 76 -12.82 29.03 13.76
CA ARG A 76 -13.67 29.85 12.87
C ARG A 76 -14.26 28.95 11.77
N ARG A 77 -15.40 29.35 11.20
CA ARG A 77 -16.00 28.66 10.04
C ARG A 77 -14.98 28.55 8.90
N GLY A 78 -15.01 27.42 8.19
CA GLY A 78 -14.10 27.17 7.07
C GLY A 78 -12.65 26.90 7.48
N PHE A 79 -12.44 26.26 8.64
CA PHE A 79 -11.10 25.82 9.04
C PHE A 79 -10.51 24.79 8.05
N SER A 80 -9.19 24.82 7.89
CA SER A 80 -8.46 23.91 6.99
C SER A 80 -8.09 22.61 7.71
N VAL A 81 -8.00 21.52 6.96
CA VAL A 81 -7.42 20.26 7.46
C VAL A 81 -6.06 20.09 6.80
N PHE A 82 -4.99 20.12 7.59
CA PHE A 82 -3.63 19.91 7.09
C PHE A 82 -3.42 18.43 6.79
N ASP A 83 -2.79 18.16 5.65
CA ASP A 83 -2.34 16.82 5.31
C ASP A 83 -0.98 16.49 5.97
N ALA A 84 -0.42 15.33 5.64
CA ALA A 84 0.83 14.86 6.22
C ALA A 84 2.04 15.73 5.81
N ASP A 85 2.03 16.29 4.61
CA ASP A 85 3.12 17.11 4.08
C ASP A 85 3.05 18.52 4.66
N ASP A 86 1.85 19.11 4.72
CA ASP A 86 1.58 20.38 5.42
C ASP A 86 2.04 20.29 6.88
N SER A 87 1.62 19.24 7.59
CA SER A 87 1.98 19.02 8.99
C SER A 87 3.49 18.82 9.17
N ALA A 88 4.13 18.06 8.27
CA ALA A 88 5.58 17.86 8.30
C ALA A 88 6.36 19.16 8.06
N ALA A 89 5.89 20.01 7.14
CA ALA A 89 6.50 21.31 6.88
C ALA A 89 6.41 22.22 8.11
N GLN A 90 5.24 22.28 8.75
CA GLN A 90 5.07 23.11 9.95
C GLN A 90 5.93 22.65 11.13
N ILE A 91 6.05 21.34 11.35
CA ILE A 91 6.89 20.79 12.42
C ILE A 91 8.37 21.00 12.09
N ARG A 92 8.79 20.84 10.83
CA ARG A 92 10.17 21.10 10.40
C ARG A 92 10.58 22.54 10.67
N ASP A 93 9.70 23.50 10.42
CA ASP A 93 9.94 24.93 10.68
C ASP A 93 9.99 25.30 12.18
N LEU A 94 9.66 24.36 13.07
CA LEU A 94 9.82 24.51 14.52
C LEU A 94 11.09 23.86 15.05
N LEU A 95 11.72 22.99 14.25
CA LEU A 95 12.96 22.33 14.61
C LEU A 95 14.18 23.21 14.28
N PRO A 96 15.34 22.97 14.93
CA PRO A 96 16.59 23.62 14.57
C PRO A 96 16.92 23.47 13.08
N LYS A 97 17.51 24.52 12.49
CA LYS A 97 17.96 24.45 11.09
C LYS A 97 19.02 23.35 10.95
N GLY A 98 18.83 22.46 9.97
CA GLY A 98 19.75 21.35 9.71
C GLY A 98 19.38 20.04 10.42
N THR A 99 18.25 19.97 11.14
CA THR A 99 17.74 18.70 11.67
C THR A 99 17.53 17.67 10.56
N ASP A 100 18.00 16.45 10.80
CA ASP A 100 17.89 15.33 9.88
C ASP A 100 16.44 14.82 9.78
N ARG A 101 16.18 14.00 8.76
CA ARG A 101 14.83 13.48 8.50
C ARG A 101 14.34 12.52 9.58
N ASP A 102 15.22 11.73 10.17
CA ASP A 102 14.81 10.69 11.13
C ASP A 102 14.36 11.34 12.44
N THR A 103 15.04 12.40 12.87
CA THR A 103 14.60 13.22 14.00
C THR A 103 13.23 13.86 13.75
N LEU A 104 13.00 14.42 12.55
CA LEU A 104 11.68 14.99 12.19
C LEU A 104 10.57 13.92 12.25
N GLU A 105 10.80 12.74 11.65
CA GLU A 105 9.81 11.66 11.68
C GLU A 105 9.59 11.14 13.10
N SER A 106 10.63 11.08 13.93
CA SER A 106 10.51 10.72 15.35
C SER A 106 9.64 11.72 16.11
N VAL A 107 9.86 13.03 15.96
CA VAL A 107 9.05 14.06 16.63
C VAL A 107 7.60 14.01 16.15
N LYS A 108 7.36 13.89 14.84
CA LYS A 108 6.00 13.72 14.28
C LYS A 108 5.30 12.51 14.90
N ALA A 109 5.98 11.38 15.01
CA ALA A 109 5.43 10.16 15.58
C ALA A 109 5.07 10.33 17.06
N LEU A 110 5.90 11.02 17.85
CA LEU A 110 5.62 11.30 19.26
C LEU A 110 4.42 12.24 19.45
N ILE A 111 4.33 13.29 18.63
CA ILE A 111 3.17 14.21 18.64
C ILE A 111 1.90 13.46 18.28
N SER A 112 1.92 12.67 17.19
CA SER A 112 0.77 11.88 16.77
C SER A 112 0.36 10.86 17.83
N ARG A 113 1.32 10.20 18.50
CA ARG A 113 1.05 9.29 19.61
C ARG A 113 0.33 10.01 20.76
N ALA A 114 0.81 11.18 21.18
CA ALA A 114 0.15 11.95 22.23
C ALA A 114 -1.29 12.32 21.85
N LYS A 115 -1.52 12.77 20.61
CA LYS A 115 -2.86 13.06 20.10
C LYS A 115 -3.76 11.82 20.01
N ASN A 116 -3.20 10.66 19.65
CA ASN A 116 -3.92 9.38 19.58
C ASN A 116 -4.28 8.82 20.96
N GLU A 117 -3.59 9.25 22.03
CA GLU A 117 -4.02 9.05 23.42
C GLU A 117 -5.02 10.12 23.88
N GLY A 118 -5.30 11.12 23.03
CA GLY A 118 -6.20 12.22 23.30
C GLY A 118 -5.62 13.27 24.25
N LEU A 119 -4.29 13.36 24.34
CA LEU A 119 -3.57 14.33 25.17
C LEU A 119 -3.39 15.65 24.40
N ASP A 120 -3.54 16.76 25.10
CA ASP A 120 -3.10 18.07 24.63
C ASP A 120 -1.60 18.30 24.98
N PRO A 121 -0.97 19.42 24.59
CA PRO A 121 0.45 19.63 24.83
C PRO A 121 0.85 19.55 26.31
N GLU A 122 -0.01 20.03 27.22
CA GLU A 122 0.22 19.99 28.67
C GLU A 122 0.13 18.56 29.19
N GLY A 123 -0.87 17.79 28.77
CA GLY A 123 -1.00 16.37 29.07
C GLY A 123 0.17 15.54 28.53
N ALA A 124 0.64 15.83 27.31
CA ALA A 124 1.80 15.18 26.71
C ALA A 124 3.09 15.45 27.50
N ALA A 125 3.29 16.70 27.94
CA ALA A 125 4.43 17.07 28.78
C ALA A 125 4.38 16.39 30.16
N ALA A 126 3.18 16.24 30.75
CA ALA A 126 2.99 15.62 32.05
C ALA A 126 3.34 14.11 32.06
N VAL A 127 3.10 13.40 30.95
CA VAL A 127 3.40 11.96 30.83
C VAL A 127 4.78 11.66 30.23
N ALA A 128 5.51 12.68 29.77
CA ALA A 128 6.80 12.51 29.11
C ALA A 128 7.89 11.97 30.05
N GLN A 129 8.44 10.80 29.74
CA GLN A 129 9.44 10.12 30.55
C GLN A 129 10.86 10.38 30.04
N SER A 130 11.03 10.50 28.73
CA SER A 130 12.34 10.71 28.09
C SER A 130 12.58 12.19 27.70
N PRO A 131 13.86 12.61 27.57
CA PRO A 131 14.18 13.94 27.03
C PRO A 131 13.57 14.20 25.65
N ARG A 132 13.53 13.17 24.79
CA ARG A 132 12.91 13.25 23.45
C ARG A 132 11.40 13.49 23.51
N GLU A 133 10.70 12.85 24.45
CA GLU A 133 9.27 13.08 24.64
C GLU A 133 8.97 14.49 25.17
N ARG A 134 9.82 15.00 26.07
CA ARG A 134 9.69 16.38 26.57
C ARG A 134 9.91 17.40 25.47
N GLU A 135 10.97 17.23 24.67
CA GLU A 135 11.22 18.06 23.50
C GLU A 135 10.06 18.00 22.49
N ALA A 136 9.53 16.80 22.21
CA ALA A 136 8.38 16.64 21.34
C ALA A 136 7.12 17.31 21.90
N ALA A 137 6.88 17.29 23.21
CA ALA A 137 5.76 17.97 23.87
C ALA A 137 5.90 19.50 23.79
N ASP A 138 7.10 20.04 23.95
CA ASP A 138 7.36 21.47 23.77
C ASP A 138 7.07 21.90 22.31
N ILE A 139 7.61 21.16 21.34
CA ILE A 139 7.33 21.38 19.92
C ILE A 139 5.84 21.24 19.62
N TYR A 140 5.15 20.28 20.25
CA TYR A 140 3.72 20.11 20.12
C TYR A 140 2.96 21.37 20.54
N GLY A 141 3.33 21.99 21.67
CA GLY A 141 2.73 23.25 22.13
C GLY A 141 2.92 24.42 21.16
N HIS A 142 4.08 24.51 20.49
CA HIS A 142 4.31 25.49 19.43
C HIS A 142 3.50 25.17 18.16
N TYR A 143 3.44 23.90 17.77
CA TYR A 143 2.70 23.44 16.61
C TYR A 143 1.19 23.67 16.75
N GLN A 144 0.60 23.36 17.91
CA GLN A 144 -0.82 23.58 18.16
C GLN A 144 -1.20 25.08 18.11
N ARG A 145 -0.30 25.97 18.56
CA ARG A 145 -0.47 27.43 18.41
C ARG A 145 -0.47 27.86 16.94
N ARG A 146 0.39 27.28 16.09
CA ARG A 146 0.39 27.55 14.64
C ARG A 146 -0.90 27.08 13.99
N LEU A 147 -1.37 25.86 14.30
CA LEU A 147 -2.65 25.34 13.81
C LEU A 147 -3.81 26.29 14.15
N SER A 148 -3.88 26.75 15.41
CA SER A 148 -4.88 27.72 15.84
C SER A 148 -4.78 29.05 15.08
N ALA A 149 -3.57 29.60 14.91
CA ALA A 149 -3.36 30.85 14.17
C ALA A 149 -3.80 30.76 12.71
N PHE A 150 -3.56 29.62 12.06
CA PHE A 150 -4.01 29.36 10.69
C PHE A 150 -5.48 28.98 10.57
N ASN A 151 -6.22 28.88 11.67
CA ASN A 151 -7.56 28.29 11.69
C ASN A 151 -7.55 26.92 11.01
N ALA A 152 -6.61 26.06 11.41
CA ALA A 152 -6.40 24.74 10.86
C ALA A 152 -6.40 23.67 11.96
N VAL A 153 -6.67 22.44 11.56
CA VAL A 153 -6.51 21.24 12.35
C VAL A 153 -5.71 20.22 11.53
N ASP A 154 -5.01 19.30 12.17
CA ASP A 154 -4.45 18.14 11.48
C ASP A 154 -5.38 16.92 11.60
N PHE A 155 -4.94 15.80 11.04
CA PHE A 155 -5.74 14.58 10.99
C PHE A 155 -6.07 14.03 12.39
N ASP A 156 -5.11 14.06 13.33
CA ASP A 156 -5.30 13.54 14.68
C ASP A 156 -6.20 14.46 15.53
N ASP A 157 -6.16 15.78 15.28
CA ASP A 157 -7.08 16.76 15.90
C ASP A 157 -8.54 16.51 15.52
N LEU A 158 -8.82 15.85 14.38
CA LEU A 158 -10.17 15.43 14.04
C LEU A 158 -10.76 14.43 15.04
N ILE A 159 -9.93 13.76 15.86
CA ILE A 159 -10.40 12.85 16.91
C ILE A 159 -10.25 13.50 18.29
N ARG A 160 -9.06 14.05 18.56
CA ARG A 160 -8.71 14.61 19.88
C ARG A 160 -9.61 15.79 20.27
N LEU A 161 -9.90 16.71 19.34
CA LEU A 161 -10.72 17.89 19.66
C LEU A 161 -12.18 17.53 19.92
N PRO A 162 -12.87 16.72 19.09
CA PRO A 162 -14.22 16.24 19.43
C PRO A 162 -14.27 15.48 20.76
N LEU A 163 -13.26 14.67 21.05
CA LEU A 163 -13.16 13.98 22.33
C LEU A 163 -13.11 14.97 23.50
N LYS A 164 -12.20 15.95 23.44
CA LYS A 164 -12.10 17.02 24.43
C LYS A 164 -13.44 17.73 24.65
N LEU A 165 -14.10 18.15 23.56
CA LEU A 165 -15.40 18.82 23.62
C LEU A 165 -16.48 17.99 24.32
N LEU A 166 -16.52 16.69 24.04
CA LEU A 166 -17.54 15.79 24.58
C LEU A 166 -17.26 15.39 26.04
N GLU A 167 -15.99 15.32 26.44
CA GLU A 167 -15.60 15.04 27.83
C GLU A 167 -15.77 16.27 28.73
N GLU A 168 -15.47 17.47 28.23
CA GLU A 168 -15.55 18.72 28.99
C GLU A 168 -16.96 19.33 29.03
N ASN A 169 -17.82 19.01 28.06
CA ASN A 169 -19.18 19.56 27.97
C ASN A 169 -20.25 18.47 27.91
N ALA A 170 -20.86 18.19 29.07
CA ALA A 170 -21.90 17.17 29.22
C ALA A 170 -23.19 17.48 28.43
N GLU A 171 -23.55 18.75 28.25
CA GLU A 171 -24.73 19.16 27.48
C GLU A 171 -24.52 18.89 25.99
N LEU A 172 -23.35 19.27 25.45
CA LEU A 172 -22.94 18.98 24.09
C LEU A 172 -22.93 17.46 23.85
N ALA A 173 -22.34 16.70 24.77
CA ALA A 173 -22.36 15.23 24.69
C ALA A 173 -23.78 14.65 24.71
N GLY A 174 -24.68 15.20 25.53
CA GLY A 174 -26.11 14.86 25.54
C GLY A 174 -26.77 15.09 24.18
N GLY A 175 -26.53 16.26 23.57
CA GLY A 175 -27.04 16.59 22.24
C GLY A 175 -26.55 15.64 21.15
N TRP A 176 -25.27 15.25 21.19
CA TRP A 176 -24.70 14.30 20.23
C TRP A 176 -25.20 12.87 20.43
N ARG A 177 -25.40 12.41 21.68
CA ARG A 177 -26.05 11.13 22.00
C ARG A 177 -27.48 11.07 21.45
N GLU A 178 -28.20 12.19 21.49
CA GLU A 178 -29.56 12.28 20.96
C GLU A 178 -29.58 12.31 19.42
N ARG A 179 -28.60 12.98 18.79
CA ARG A 179 -28.39 12.92 17.33
C ARG A 179 -27.99 11.51 16.88
N ARG A 180 -27.25 10.76 17.68
CA ARG A 180 -26.69 9.42 17.37
C ARG A 180 -27.07 8.41 18.44
N ARG A 181 -28.33 7.99 18.41
CA ARG A 181 -28.91 7.07 19.40
C ARG A 181 -28.36 5.64 19.31
N TYR A 182 -27.74 5.25 18.19
CA TYR A 182 -27.11 3.95 18.03
C TYR A 182 -25.81 4.03 17.22
N LEU A 183 -24.74 3.41 17.72
CA LEU A 183 -23.43 3.37 17.07
C LEU A 183 -23.09 1.94 16.63
N LEU A 184 -22.58 1.76 15.42
CA LEU A 184 -21.97 0.51 14.99
C LEU A 184 -20.53 0.79 14.59
N VAL A 185 -19.59 0.00 15.08
CA VAL A 185 -18.15 0.18 14.80
C VAL A 185 -17.59 -1.10 14.20
N ASP A 186 -17.04 -1.00 12.99
CA ASP A 186 -16.31 -2.10 12.33
C ASP A 186 -14.81 -1.98 12.61
N GLU A 187 -14.09 -3.10 12.51
CA GLU A 187 -12.64 -3.20 12.74
C GLU A 187 -12.19 -2.60 14.10
N TYR A 188 -12.96 -2.86 15.15
CA TYR A 188 -12.77 -2.24 16.47
C TYR A 188 -11.39 -2.51 17.10
N GLN A 189 -10.73 -3.62 16.75
CA GLN A 189 -9.37 -3.93 17.21
C GLN A 189 -8.29 -2.95 16.72
N ASP A 190 -8.60 -2.13 15.70
CA ASP A 190 -7.68 -1.13 15.15
C ASP A 190 -7.87 0.26 15.80
N THR A 191 -8.72 0.37 16.82
CA THR A 191 -8.97 1.64 17.51
C THR A 191 -7.81 2.04 18.41
N ASN A 192 -7.50 3.33 18.45
CA ASN A 192 -6.57 3.91 19.43
C ASN A 192 -7.31 4.41 20.69
N GLY A 193 -6.56 4.82 21.72
CA GLY A 193 -7.12 5.30 22.99
C GLY A 193 -8.13 6.45 22.82
N ALA A 194 -7.82 7.45 21.99
CA ALA A 194 -8.71 8.57 21.74
C ALA A 194 -10.01 8.15 21.03
N GLN A 195 -9.93 7.28 20.02
CA GLN A 195 -11.10 6.74 19.31
C GLN A 195 -12.00 5.93 20.25
N TYR A 196 -11.39 5.13 21.13
CA TYR A 196 -12.11 4.41 22.17
C TYR A 196 -12.86 5.35 23.12
N ARG A 197 -12.17 6.34 23.68
CA ARG A 197 -12.79 7.32 24.59
C ARG A 197 -13.87 8.14 23.89
N LEU A 198 -13.68 8.47 22.60
CA LEU A 198 -14.68 9.17 21.79
C LEU A 198 -15.94 8.31 21.61
N LEU A 199 -15.78 7.01 21.31
CA LEU A 199 -16.90 6.07 21.27
C LEU A 199 -17.62 6.02 22.62
N LYS A 200 -16.88 5.90 23.73
CA LYS A 200 -17.44 5.86 25.09
C LYS A 200 -18.25 7.13 25.40
N ALA A 201 -17.72 8.30 25.07
CA ALA A 201 -18.39 9.58 25.25
C ALA A 201 -19.70 9.67 24.45
N LEU A 202 -19.70 9.21 23.20
CA LEU A 202 -20.87 9.20 22.31
C LEU A 202 -21.90 8.12 22.66
N ALA A 203 -21.47 6.95 23.13
CA ALA A 203 -22.37 5.88 23.55
C ALA A 203 -23.09 6.21 24.87
N GLY A 204 -22.37 6.85 25.79
CA GLY A 204 -22.87 7.22 27.11
C GLY A 204 -23.36 6.00 27.93
N PRO A 205 -24.11 6.24 29.01
CA PRO A 205 -24.53 5.19 29.94
C PRO A 205 -25.53 4.20 29.34
N LYS A 206 -26.27 4.61 28.30
CA LYS A 206 -27.21 3.71 27.60
C LYS A 206 -26.51 2.60 26.83
N ALA A 207 -25.22 2.77 26.50
CA ALA A 207 -24.40 1.77 25.82
C ALA A 207 -25.06 1.22 24.53
N ASN A 208 -25.77 2.06 23.79
CA ASN A 208 -26.43 1.68 22.55
C ASN A 208 -25.42 1.63 21.41
N PHE A 209 -24.54 0.63 21.43
CA PHE A 209 -23.59 0.42 20.37
C PHE A 209 -23.39 -1.06 20.04
N THR A 210 -22.72 -1.32 18.93
CA THR A 210 -22.22 -2.65 18.56
C THR A 210 -20.87 -2.50 17.91
N CYS A 211 -19.84 -2.99 18.60
CA CYS A 211 -18.51 -3.11 18.02
C CYS A 211 -18.37 -4.50 17.41
N VAL A 212 -17.71 -4.57 16.27
CA VAL A 212 -17.26 -5.83 15.68
C VAL A 212 -15.76 -5.71 15.46
N GLY A 213 -15.03 -6.71 15.90
CA GLY A 213 -13.59 -6.74 15.81
C GLY A 213 -13.07 -8.17 15.93
N ASP A 214 -11.77 -8.31 15.71
CA ASP A 214 -11.03 -9.55 15.83
C ASP A 214 -9.61 -9.20 16.28
N ASP A 215 -9.30 -9.44 17.55
CA ASP A 215 -8.01 -9.18 18.19
C ASP A 215 -6.84 -9.85 17.46
N ASP A 216 -7.06 -11.01 16.83
CA ASP A 216 -6.06 -11.69 16.00
C ASP A 216 -5.76 -11.00 14.67
N GLN A 217 -6.57 -10.00 14.31
CA GLN A 217 -6.38 -9.18 13.12
C GLN A 217 -5.88 -7.77 13.46
N SER A 218 -5.51 -7.47 14.70
CA SER A 218 -4.90 -6.18 15.07
C SER A 218 -3.44 -6.13 14.61
N ILE A 219 -3.17 -5.35 13.55
CA ILE A 219 -1.87 -5.28 12.86
C ILE A 219 -1.44 -3.83 12.56
N TYR A 220 -2.03 -2.86 13.27
CA TYR A 220 -1.76 -1.43 13.09
C TYR A 220 -1.29 -0.77 14.40
N ALA A 221 -0.64 -1.52 15.30
CA ALA A 221 -0.18 -0.94 16.57
C ALA A 221 0.86 0.18 16.33
N TRP A 222 1.67 0.05 15.26
CA TRP A 222 2.55 1.11 14.80
C TRP A 222 1.84 2.42 14.36
N ARG A 223 0.52 2.38 14.10
CA ARG A 223 -0.35 3.56 13.87
C ARG A 223 -1.12 3.99 15.12
N GLY A 224 -0.79 3.43 16.29
CA GLY A 224 -1.42 3.73 17.57
C GLY A 224 -2.65 2.88 17.90
N ALA A 225 -2.97 1.83 17.14
CA ALA A 225 -4.01 0.89 17.56
C ALA A 225 -3.63 0.22 18.88
N ASP A 226 -4.58 0.17 19.82
CA ASP A 226 -4.40 -0.43 21.13
C ASP A 226 -5.29 -1.69 21.23
N PRO A 227 -4.71 -2.90 21.12
CA PRO A 227 -5.45 -4.16 21.26
C PRO A 227 -6.18 -4.28 22.61
N GLU A 228 -5.69 -3.62 23.67
CA GLU A 228 -6.33 -3.64 24.99
C GLU A 228 -7.70 -2.96 24.97
N ASN A 229 -8.03 -2.15 23.96
CA ASN A 229 -9.34 -1.51 23.86
C ASN A 229 -10.50 -2.52 23.79
N ILE A 230 -10.26 -3.75 23.29
CA ILE A 230 -11.24 -4.85 23.36
C ILE A 230 -11.48 -5.26 24.80
N MET A 231 -10.43 -5.43 25.59
CA MET A 231 -10.56 -5.74 27.02
C MET A 231 -11.23 -4.62 27.80
N ARG A 232 -10.74 -3.38 27.61
CA ARG A 232 -11.25 -2.19 28.31
C ARG A 232 -12.74 -2.01 28.05
N LEU A 233 -13.21 -2.33 26.84
CA LEU A 233 -14.63 -2.32 26.51
C LEU A 233 -15.46 -3.25 27.40
N GLY A 234 -14.98 -4.48 27.66
CA GLY A 234 -15.67 -5.43 28.55
C GLY A 234 -15.70 -4.98 30.01
N ARG A 235 -14.64 -4.29 30.47
CA ARG A 235 -14.56 -3.73 31.84
C ARG A 235 -15.45 -2.50 32.01
N ASP A 236 -15.41 -1.59 31.04
CA ASP A 236 -16.16 -0.33 31.08
C ASP A 236 -17.66 -0.51 30.81
N PHE A 237 -18.05 -1.58 30.11
CA PHE A 237 -19.44 -1.93 29.85
C PHE A 237 -19.73 -3.35 30.36
N PRO A 238 -19.98 -3.54 31.67
CA PRO A 238 -20.17 -4.88 32.26
C PRO A 238 -21.42 -5.61 31.73
N GLN A 239 -22.39 -4.89 31.17
CA GLN A 239 -23.56 -5.45 30.47
C GLN A 239 -23.29 -5.84 29.00
N LEU A 240 -22.03 -5.75 28.53
CA LEU A 240 -21.67 -6.08 27.16
C LEU A 240 -21.94 -7.55 26.88
N LYS A 241 -22.79 -7.81 25.89
CA LYS A 241 -23.02 -9.16 25.40
C LYS A 241 -22.01 -9.50 24.32
N VAL A 242 -21.05 -10.36 24.64
CA VAL A 242 -20.08 -10.91 23.68
C VAL A 242 -20.76 -12.00 22.85
N ILE A 243 -20.65 -11.90 21.53
CA ILE A 243 -21.15 -12.90 20.57
C ILE A 243 -19.97 -13.28 19.68
N THR A 244 -19.54 -14.54 19.75
CA THR A 244 -18.46 -15.07 18.92
C THR A 244 -19.00 -15.53 17.57
N LEU A 245 -18.26 -15.26 16.50
CA LEU A 245 -18.57 -15.67 15.13
C LEU A 245 -17.47 -16.62 14.65
N GLU A 246 -17.66 -17.92 14.87
CA GLU A 246 -16.59 -18.91 14.67
C GLU A 246 -16.60 -19.58 13.28
N GLN A 247 -17.73 -19.55 12.58
CA GLN A 247 -17.80 -20.12 11.24
C GLN A 247 -17.14 -19.19 10.21
N ASN A 248 -16.09 -19.69 9.58
CA ASN A 248 -15.42 -19.11 8.43
C ASN A 248 -16.08 -19.60 7.13
N TYR A 249 -16.51 -18.66 6.28
CA TYR A 249 -17.15 -18.94 5.00
C TYR A 249 -16.23 -18.72 3.79
N ARG A 250 -14.94 -18.44 4.03
CA ARG A 250 -13.96 -18.02 3.02
C ARG A 250 -12.94 -19.10 2.72
N CYS A 251 -12.25 -19.59 3.73
CA CYS A 251 -11.05 -20.41 3.61
C CYS A 251 -11.42 -21.89 3.57
N ALA A 252 -10.68 -22.67 2.76
CA ALA A 252 -10.62 -24.11 2.87
C ALA A 252 -10.19 -24.53 4.28
N ARG A 253 -10.65 -25.72 4.71
CA ARG A 253 -10.49 -26.17 6.10
C ARG A 253 -9.03 -26.28 6.53
N ARG A 254 -8.16 -26.77 5.64
CA ARG A 254 -6.72 -26.91 5.86
C ARG A 254 -6.02 -25.58 6.16
N ILE A 255 -6.28 -24.56 5.33
CA ILE A 255 -5.73 -23.22 5.52
C ILE A 255 -6.13 -22.67 6.88
N LEU A 256 -7.39 -22.88 7.27
CA LEU A 256 -7.88 -22.39 8.55
C LEU A 256 -7.28 -23.13 9.73
N ARG A 257 -7.12 -24.47 9.66
CA ARG A 257 -6.43 -25.26 10.69
C ARG A 257 -4.99 -24.79 10.89
N ALA A 258 -4.25 -24.59 9.80
CA ALA A 258 -2.88 -24.09 9.86
C ALA A 258 -2.80 -22.66 10.42
N ALA A 259 -3.69 -21.76 9.99
CA ALA A 259 -3.74 -20.39 10.49
C ALA A 259 -4.09 -20.35 11.99
N ASN A 260 -5.05 -21.16 12.44
CA ASN A 260 -5.41 -21.31 13.85
C ASN A 260 -4.24 -21.82 14.69
N ALA A 261 -3.45 -22.79 14.17
CA ALA A 261 -2.29 -23.32 14.86
C ALA A 261 -1.20 -22.26 15.06
N VAL A 262 -0.91 -21.45 14.03
CA VAL A 262 0.03 -20.32 14.14
C VAL A 262 -0.47 -19.36 15.21
N ILE A 263 -1.69 -18.81 15.06
CA ILE A 263 -2.18 -17.77 15.96
C ILE A 263 -2.38 -18.25 17.41
N ALA A 264 -2.62 -19.54 17.64
CA ALA A 264 -2.75 -20.12 18.99
C ALA A 264 -1.49 -19.95 19.86
N ASN A 265 -0.33 -19.65 19.27
CA ASN A 265 0.90 -19.35 20.01
C ASN A 265 0.91 -17.93 20.62
N ASN A 266 -0.02 -17.04 20.25
CA ASN A 266 -0.24 -15.77 20.93
C ASN A 266 -1.04 -15.99 22.23
N PRO A 267 -0.90 -15.10 23.23
CA PRO A 267 -1.82 -15.10 24.36
C PRO A 267 -3.24 -14.75 23.87
N HIS A 268 -4.22 -15.54 24.32
CA HIS A 268 -5.64 -15.35 23.99
C HIS A 268 -6.44 -15.16 25.26
N GLU A 269 -7.10 -14.02 25.40
CA GLU A 269 -8.07 -13.80 26.48
C GLU A 269 -9.48 -14.27 26.13
N HIS A 270 -9.82 -14.21 24.84
CA HIS A 270 -11.08 -14.68 24.30
C HIS A 270 -10.83 -15.87 23.38
N PRO A 271 -10.76 -17.10 23.93
CA PRO A 271 -10.51 -18.27 23.10
C PRO A 271 -11.64 -18.41 22.08
N LYS A 272 -11.25 -18.51 20.81
CA LYS A 272 -12.17 -18.73 19.69
C LYS A 272 -11.51 -19.75 18.76
N GLN A 273 -12.31 -20.66 18.22
CA GLN A 273 -11.81 -21.63 17.26
C GLN A 273 -12.57 -21.48 15.96
N LEU A 274 -11.91 -20.87 14.97
CA LEU A 274 -12.53 -20.72 13.67
C LEU A 274 -12.62 -22.07 12.98
N TRP A 275 -13.79 -22.40 12.44
CA TRP A 275 -14.01 -23.62 11.66
C TRP A 275 -14.61 -23.31 10.28
N SER A 276 -14.42 -24.20 9.32
CA SER A 276 -14.91 -24.04 7.95
C SER A 276 -15.63 -25.30 7.49
N ASP A 277 -16.77 -25.11 6.82
CA ASP A 277 -17.57 -26.17 6.19
C ASP A 277 -17.12 -26.47 4.74
N HIS A 278 -16.11 -25.74 4.25
CA HIS A 278 -15.51 -26.01 2.94
C HIS A 278 -14.73 -27.33 2.96
N ASP A 279 -14.41 -27.82 1.76
CA ASP A 279 -13.45 -28.93 1.61
C ASP A 279 -12.08 -28.58 2.21
N ASP A 280 -11.26 -29.60 2.41
CA ASP A 280 -9.92 -29.42 2.94
C ASP A 280 -9.01 -28.63 1.98
N GLY A 281 -9.31 -28.56 0.69
CA GLY A 281 -8.45 -27.94 -0.31
C GLY A 281 -7.10 -28.66 -0.50
N PRO A 282 -6.25 -28.15 -1.41
CA PRO A 282 -4.90 -28.69 -1.61
C PRO A 282 -3.99 -28.42 -0.40
N PRO A 283 -2.95 -29.24 -0.18
CA PRO A 283 -1.90 -28.98 0.81
C PRO A 283 -1.31 -27.57 0.71
N ILE A 284 -0.97 -26.97 1.86
CA ILE A 284 -0.25 -25.69 1.90
C ILE A 284 1.17 -25.96 1.44
N ARG A 285 1.64 -25.28 0.40
CA ARG A 285 2.98 -25.48 -0.14
C ARG A 285 3.96 -24.57 0.59
N VAL A 286 5.02 -25.13 1.17
CA VAL A 286 6.15 -24.37 1.72
C VAL A 286 7.35 -24.61 0.81
N VAL A 287 7.83 -23.57 0.14
CA VAL A 287 8.88 -23.66 -0.88
C VAL A 287 10.13 -22.97 -0.41
N GLU A 288 11.22 -23.74 -0.30
CA GLU A 288 12.55 -23.19 -0.08
C GLU A 288 13.21 -22.82 -1.40
N CYS A 289 13.72 -21.59 -1.49
CA CYS A 289 14.41 -21.05 -2.65
C CYS A 289 15.87 -20.71 -2.30
N ASP A 290 16.77 -20.74 -3.28
CA ASP A 290 18.18 -20.43 -3.07
C ASP A 290 18.41 -18.94 -2.78
N ASN A 291 17.67 -18.06 -3.47
CA ASN A 291 17.72 -16.61 -3.30
C ASN A 291 16.39 -15.93 -3.69
N ASN A 292 16.31 -14.62 -3.42
CA ASN A 292 15.11 -13.81 -3.62
C ASN A 292 14.69 -13.69 -5.10
N GLU A 293 15.64 -13.72 -6.02
CA GLU A 293 15.37 -13.72 -7.46
C GLU A 293 14.72 -15.03 -7.90
N GLN A 294 15.27 -16.17 -7.47
CA GLN A 294 14.71 -17.50 -7.75
C GLN A 294 13.34 -17.69 -7.07
N GLU A 295 13.15 -17.13 -5.87
CA GLU A 295 11.84 -17.09 -5.22
C GLU A 295 10.80 -16.39 -6.10
N ALA A 296 11.14 -15.20 -6.60
CA ALA A 296 10.25 -14.43 -7.46
C ALA A 296 9.93 -15.15 -8.78
N GLU A 297 10.94 -15.72 -9.44
CA GLU A 297 10.78 -16.51 -10.66
C GLU A 297 9.87 -17.72 -10.44
N ARG A 298 10.06 -18.47 -9.35
CA ARG A 298 9.23 -19.63 -9.00
C ARG A 298 7.78 -19.23 -8.73
N VAL A 299 7.56 -18.14 -8.00
CA VAL A 299 6.20 -17.63 -7.72
C VAL A 299 5.50 -17.19 -9.01
N ALA A 300 6.19 -16.42 -9.86
CA ALA A 300 5.63 -15.98 -11.14
C ALA A 300 5.30 -17.16 -12.07
N ALA A 301 6.21 -18.15 -12.15
CA ALA A 301 6.00 -19.36 -12.94
C ALA A 301 4.82 -20.20 -12.43
N GLU A 302 4.68 -20.34 -11.10
CA GLU A 302 3.55 -21.05 -10.50
C GLU A 302 2.22 -20.35 -10.77
N ILE A 303 2.17 -19.02 -10.65
CA ILE A 303 0.98 -18.24 -10.98
C ILE A 303 0.59 -18.42 -12.44
N ALA A 304 1.55 -18.31 -13.37
CA ALA A 304 1.32 -18.54 -14.79
C ALA A 304 0.81 -19.97 -15.07
N PHE A 305 1.41 -20.98 -14.44
CA PHE A 305 0.99 -22.37 -14.56
C PHE A 305 -0.44 -22.60 -14.06
N GLN A 306 -0.79 -22.10 -12.87
CA GLN A 306 -2.15 -22.25 -12.33
C GLN A 306 -3.17 -21.50 -13.17
N GLN A 307 -2.84 -20.30 -13.64
CA GLN A 307 -3.72 -19.55 -14.52
C GLN A 307 -3.93 -20.29 -15.84
N GLU A 308 -2.88 -20.88 -16.41
CA GLU A 308 -2.97 -21.66 -17.64
C GLU A 308 -3.81 -22.93 -17.47
N ARG A 309 -3.63 -23.65 -16.36
CA ARG A 309 -4.35 -24.89 -16.05
C ARG A 309 -5.83 -24.65 -15.74
N ASP A 310 -6.12 -23.70 -14.84
CA ASP A 310 -7.46 -23.51 -14.29
C ASP A 310 -8.25 -22.39 -15.00
N LYS A 311 -7.61 -21.69 -15.96
CA LYS A 311 -8.15 -20.53 -16.70
C LYS A 311 -8.79 -19.46 -15.82
N ARG A 312 -8.27 -19.31 -14.60
CA ARG A 312 -8.76 -18.31 -13.63
C ARG A 312 -8.42 -16.89 -14.07
N PRO A 313 -9.22 -15.89 -13.66
CA PRO A 313 -8.84 -14.51 -13.84
C PRO A 313 -7.59 -14.17 -13.02
N TRP A 314 -6.74 -13.28 -13.51
CA TRP A 314 -5.52 -12.86 -12.80
C TRP A 314 -5.80 -12.19 -11.45
N HIS A 315 -6.96 -11.55 -11.29
CA HIS A 315 -7.34 -10.92 -10.01
C HIS A 315 -7.68 -11.92 -8.90
N ASP A 316 -7.79 -13.23 -9.21
CA ASP A 316 -7.92 -14.30 -8.23
C ASP A 316 -6.59 -14.64 -7.52
N PHE A 317 -5.46 -14.11 -8.02
CA PHE A 317 -4.12 -14.36 -7.50
C PHE A 317 -3.56 -13.14 -6.78
N ALA A 318 -2.93 -13.36 -5.62
CA ALA A 318 -2.22 -12.32 -4.90
C ALA A 318 -0.86 -12.79 -4.39
N ILE A 319 0.13 -11.89 -4.46
CA ILE A 319 1.45 -12.05 -3.87
C ILE A 319 1.55 -11.07 -2.70
N LEU A 320 1.80 -11.61 -1.51
CA LEU A 320 1.87 -10.88 -0.25
C LEU A 320 3.29 -10.89 0.28
N PHE A 321 3.80 -9.71 0.62
CA PHE A 321 5.14 -9.52 1.19
C PHE A 321 5.10 -8.63 2.43
N ARG A 322 6.16 -8.65 3.25
CA ARG A 322 6.22 -7.81 4.45
C ARG A 322 6.62 -6.38 4.14
N GLY A 323 7.58 -6.18 3.24
CA GLY A 323 8.12 -4.87 2.89
C GLY A 323 8.07 -4.60 1.38
N ASN A 324 7.78 -3.35 1.00
CA ASN A 324 7.66 -2.96 -0.41
C ASN A 324 8.94 -3.16 -1.22
N HIS A 325 10.11 -3.27 -0.59
CA HIS A 325 11.36 -3.58 -1.29
C HIS A 325 11.34 -4.96 -1.96
N GLN A 326 10.54 -5.91 -1.44
CA GLN A 326 10.36 -7.25 -2.00
C GLN A 326 9.54 -7.24 -3.31
N SER A 327 8.82 -6.15 -3.64
CA SER A 327 8.01 -6.11 -4.86
C SER A 327 8.86 -6.15 -6.12
N LYS A 328 10.06 -5.57 -6.09
CA LYS A 328 10.87 -5.37 -7.29
C LYS A 328 11.22 -6.67 -8.04
N PRO A 329 11.81 -7.72 -7.40
CA PRO A 329 12.09 -8.97 -8.09
C PRO A 329 10.82 -9.67 -8.59
N LEU A 330 9.70 -9.54 -7.87
CA LEU A 330 8.40 -10.09 -8.28
C LEU A 330 7.86 -9.38 -9.53
N GLU A 331 7.89 -8.05 -9.55
CA GLU A 331 7.50 -7.24 -10.71
C GLU A 331 8.29 -7.67 -11.95
N LYS A 332 9.62 -7.82 -11.81
CA LYS A 332 10.51 -8.31 -12.88
C LYS A 332 10.10 -9.70 -13.38
N ALA A 333 9.93 -10.66 -12.48
CA ALA A 333 9.60 -12.04 -12.84
C ALA A 333 8.23 -12.16 -13.55
N LEU A 334 7.22 -11.43 -13.07
CA LEU A 334 5.89 -11.39 -13.71
C LEU A 334 5.94 -10.76 -15.10
N GLN A 335 6.73 -9.69 -15.27
CA GLN A 335 6.91 -9.04 -16.58
C GLN A 335 7.56 -9.97 -17.59
N MET A 336 8.62 -10.70 -17.21
CA MET A 336 9.30 -11.65 -18.08
C MET A 336 8.35 -12.75 -18.59
N LEU A 337 7.37 -13.15 -17.77
CA LEU A 337 6.33 -14.12 -18.15
C LEU A 337 5.07 -13.48 -18.75
N ARG A 338 5.07 -12.17 -18.99
CA ARG A 338 3.93 -11.40 -19.51
C ARG A 338 2.66 -11.55 -18.66
N VAL A 339 2.82 -11.73 -17.35
CA VAL A 339 1.73 -11.82 -16.40
C VAL A 339 1.30 -10.40 -15.98
N PRO A 340 0.06 -9.99 -16.24
CA PRO A 340 -0.41 -8.66 -15.88
C PRO A 340 -0.54 -8.53 -14.37
N TYR A 341 -0.02 -7.44 -13.79
CA TYR A 341 0.02 -7.24 -12.34
C TYR A 341 -0.32 -5.81 -11.94
N HIS A 342 -0.69 -5.64 -10.67
CA HIS A 342 -0.96 -4.34 -10.07
C HIS A 342 -0.39 -4.27 -8.64
N LEU A 343 0.48 -3.29 -8.39
CA LEU A 343 1.07 -3.01 -7.08
C LEU A 343 0.16 -2.09 -6.25
N SER A 344 -0.30 -2.55 -5.09
CA SER A 344 -1.10 -1.73 -4.16
C SER A 344 -0.22 -1.01 -3.13
N GLY A 345 -0.44 0.29 -2.95
CA GLY A 345 0.22 1.08 -1.90
C GLY A 345 1.69 1.45 -2.18
N GLY A 346 2.13 1.30 -3.43
CA GLY A 346 3.45 1.73 -3.88
C GLY A 346 3.41 2.21 -5.33
N THR A 347 4.41 2.99 -5.72
CA THR A 347 4.62 3.35 -7.13
C THR A 347 5.27 2.16 -7.83
N ALA A 348 4.61 1.61 -8.86
CA ALA A 348 5.17 0.54 -9.68
C ALA A 348 6.57 0.92 -10.19
N PHE A 349 7.44 -0.07 -10.41
CA PHE A 349 8.83 0.20 -10.79
C PHE A 349 8.97 1.16 -11.99
N LEU A 350 8.22 0.90 -13.07
CA LEU A 350 8.20 1.73 -14.29
C LEU A 350 7.51 3.09 -14.10
N ASP A 351 6.78 3.27 -13.00
CA ASP A 351 6.07 4.51 -12.68
C ASP A 351 6.92 5.53 -11.91
N ARG A 352 8.10 5.12 -11.42
CA ARG A 352 9.00 6.00 -10.66
C ARG A 352 9.52 7.12 -11.55
N GLY A 353 9.64 8.33 -10.98
CA GLY A 353 9.95 9.53 -11.75
C GLY A 353 11.24 9.42 -12.56
N GLU A 354 12.32 8.99 -11.91
CA GLU A 354 13.63 8.77 -12.52
C GLU A 354 13.61 7.69 -13.60
N VAL A 355 12.84 6.61 -13.39
CA VAL A 355 12.70 5.53 -14.36
C VAL A 355 11.93 6.02 -15.59
N LYS A 356 10.84 6.77 -15.40
CA LYS A 356 10.08 7.40 -16.49
C LYS A 356 10.91 8.40 -17.29
N ASP A 357 11.75 9.18 -16.63
CA ASP A 357 12.64 10.13 -17.30
C ASP A 357 13.62 9.37 -18.20
N ALA A 358 14.30 8.36 -17.67
CA ALA A 358 15.24 7.56 -18.43
C ALA A 358 14.56 6.75 -19.56
N MET A 359 13.34 6.26 -19.34
CA MET A 359 12.53 5.61 -20.37
C MET A 359 12.10 6.58 -21.48
N ALA A 360 11.80 7.84 -21.17
CA ALA A 360 11.48 8.84 -22.19
C ALA A 360 12.68 9.11 -23.13
N TRP A 361 13.90 9.12 -22.58
CA TRP A 361 15.11 9.19 -23.40
C TRP A 361 15.23 8.01 -24.36
N LEU A 362 15.09 6.77 -23.86
CA LEU A 362 15.13 5.57 -24.69
C LEU A 362 14.04 5.58 -25.77
N ARG A 363 12.81 5.98 -25.40
CA ARG A 363 11.67 6.11 -26.32
C ARG A 363 11.96 7.09 -27.44
N LEU A 364 12.51 8.26 -27.14
CA LEU A 364 12.85 9.29 -28.12
C LEU A 364 14.01 8.86 -29.04
N ILE A 365 14.97 8.10 -28.51
CA ILE A 365 16.08 7.54 -29.29
C ILE A 365 15.55 6.52 -30.30
N ALA A 366 14.68 5.60 -29.84
CA ALA A 366 14.07 4.56 -30.67
C ALA A 366 13.03 5.11 -31.66
N ASN A 367 12.24 6.09 -31.24
CA ASN A 367 11.21 6.74 -32.03
C ASN A 367 11.33 8.28 -31.96
N PRO A 368 11.93 8.92 -32.98
CA PRO A 368 12.06 10.38 -33.07
C PRO A 368 10.71 11.12 -33.13
N ASP A 369 9.62 10.41 -33.44
CA ASP A 369 8.28 10.96 -33.63
C ASP A 369 7.40 10.85 -32.38
N ASP A 370 7.95 10.40 -31.24
CA ASP A 370 7.26 10.34 -29.95
C ASP A 370 7.30 11.69 -29.21
N ASP A 371 6.32 12.55 -29.49
CA ASP A 371 6.21 13.89 -28.89
C ASP A 371 6.08 13.87 -27.36
N ALA A 372 5.44 12.85 -26.80
CA ALA A 372 5.29 12.70 -25.35
C ALA A 372 6.64 12.38 -24.68
N ALA A 373 7.43 11.49 -25.30
CA ALA A 373 8.79 11.21 -24.87
C ALA A 373 9.70 12.44 -25.04
N PHE A 374 9.56 13.18 -26.16
CA PHE A 374 10.30 14.41 -26.40
C PHE A 374 10.08 15.46 -25.31
N LEU A 375 8.81 15.78 -25.01
CA LEU A 375 8.46 16.79 -24.00
C LEU A 375 8.97 16.43 -22.60
N ARG A 376 9.03 15.14 -22.27
CA ARG A 376 9.60 14.68 -21.00
C ARG A 376 11.12 14.72 -20.99
N ALA A 377 11.78 14.17 -22.00
CA ALA A 377 13.24 14.07 -22.07
C ALA A 377 13.92 15.45 -22.16
N VAL A 378 13.33 16.40 -22.89
CA VAL A 378 13.86 17.77 -23.00
C VAL A 378 13.80 18.52 -21.66
N GLY A 379 12.81 18.21 -20.82
CA GLY A 379 12.60 18.82 -19.51
C GLY A 379 13.33 18.14 -18.35
N ALA A 380 13.82 16.91 -18.54
CA ALA A 380 14.47 16.10 -17.50
C ALA A 380 15.86 15.61 -17.98
N PRO A 381 16.97 16.19 -17.48
CA PRO A 381 17.06 17.36 -16.58
C PRO A 381 16.69 18.71 -17.23
N ARG A 382 16.51 19.75 -16.42
CA ARG A 382 16.16 21.11 -16.90
C ARG A 382 17.28 21.69 -17.78
N ARG A 383 16.95 22.11 -19.00
CA ARG A 383 17.91 22.58 -20.03
C ARG A 383 17.74 24.03 -20.46
N GLU A 384 17.21 24.91 -19.61
CA GLU A 384 16.88 26.30 -19.98
C GLU A 384 15.89 26.42 -21.16
N ILE A 385 15.19 25.33 -21.51
CA ILE A 385 14.13 25.28 -22.51
C ILE A 385 12.81 25.45 -21.76
N GLY A 386 12.23 26.65 -21.86
CA GLY A 386 10.99 27.01 -21.16
C GLY A 386 9.73 26.62 -21.93
N GLN A 387 8.58 26.70 -21.25
CA GLN A 387 7.26 26.42 -21.84
C GLN A 387 6.95 27.29 -23.07
N THR A 388 7.40 28.55 -23.08
CA THR A 388 7.23 29.46 -24.22
C THR A 388 8.01 28.99 -25.46
N THR A 389 9.22 28.45 -25.27
CA THR A 389 10.03 27.87 -26.35
C THR A 389 9.38 26.59 -26.89
N LEU A 390 8.88 25.72 -26.01
CA LEU A 390 8.20 24.48 -26.42
C LEU A 390 6.89 24.76 -27.16
N ALA A 391 6.12 25.76 -26.72
CA ALA A 391 4.92 26.20 -27.43
C ALA A 391 5.25 26.72 -28.84
N ARG A 392 6.31 27.54 -28.97
CA ARG A 392 6.75 28.05 -30.27
C ARG A 392 7.29 26.95 -31.18
N LEU A 393 8.05 25.99 -30.64
CA LEU A 393 8.49 24.81 -31.36
C LEU A 393 7.30 23.98 -31.86
N SER A 394 6.27 23.80 -31.03
CA SER A 394 5.05 23.06 -31.39
C SER A 394 4.27 23.75 -32.52
N GLU A 395 4.17 25.07 -32.50
CA GLU A 395 3.55 25.85 -33.59
C GLU A 395 4.30 25.67 -34.91
N LEU A 396 5.63 25.76 -34.89
CA LEU A 396 6.48 25.58 -36.07
C LEU A 396 6.45 24.12 -36.58
N ALA A 397 6.44 23.15 -35.67
CA ALA A 397 6.31 21.73 -36.00
C ALA A 397 4.96 21.45 -36.69
N GLY A 398 3.87 22.04 -36.17
CA GLY A 398 2.53 21.93 -36.76
C GLY A 398 2.44 22.53 -38.17
N GLN A 399 3.08 23.66 -38.42
CA GLN A 399 3.15 24.29 -39.76
C GLN A 399 3.89 23.41 -40.78
N LEU A 400 4.85 22.61 -40.32
CA LEU A 400 5.67 21.74 -41.17
C LEU A 400 5.15 20.29 -41.21
N HIS A 401 4.07 19.98 -40.49
CA HIS A 401 3.54 18.62 -40.30
C HIS A 401 4.61 17.62 -39.80
N LEU A 402 5.45 18.07 -38.86
CA LEU A 402 6.50 17.26 -38.25
C LEU A 402 6.20 17.04 -36.76
N SER A 403 6.76 15.97 -36.20
CA SER A 403 6.88 15.79 -34.74
C SER A 403 7.83 16.83 -34.14
N LEU A 404 7.72 17.07 -32.83
CA LEU A 404 8.57 17.98 -32.09
C LEU A 404 10.06 17.60 -32.19
N GLY A 405 10.35 16.29 -32.13
CA GLY A 405 11.70 15.76 -32.29
C GLY A 405 12.30 16.11 -33.66
N ARG A 406 11.55 15.87 -34.73
CA ARG A 406 11.98 16.18 -36.11
C ARG A 406 12.09 17.67 -36.38
N ALA A 407 11.17 18.46 -35.83
CA ALA A 407 11.22 19.91 -35.94
C ALA A 407 12.45 20.48 -35.22
N ALA A 408 12.83 19.92 -34.08
CA ALA A 408 14.00 20.37 -33.33
C ALA A 408 15.34 20.03 -34.01
N GLU A 409 15.38 19.02 -34.90
CA GLU A 409 16.55 18.66 -35.71
C GLU A 409 16.80 19.65 -36.88
N ARG A 410 15.83 20.52 -37.19
CA ARG A 410 15.89 21.42 -38.35
C ARG A 410 16.49 22.79 -38.02
N THR A 411 17.58 23.14 -38.71
CA THR A 411 18.27 24.43 -38.53
C THR A 411 17.38 25.64 -38.85
N ASP A 412 16.47 25.51 -39.83
CA ASP A 412 15.50 26.55 -40.20
C ASP A 412 14.39 26.77 -39.15
N VAL A 413 14.16 25.78 -38.27
CA VAL A 413 13.23 25.88 -37.14
C VAL A 413 13.95 26.45 -35.92
N VAL A 414 15.13 25.92 -35.57
CA VAL A 414 15.91 26.36 -34.40
C VAL A 414 16.32 27.83 -34.51
N SER A 415 16.66 28.31 -35.71
CA SER A 415 17.01 29.71 -35.96
C SER A 415 15.86 30.71 -35.75
N ARG A 416 14.61 30.23 -35.68
CA ARG A 416 13.42 31.05 -35.39
C ARG A 416 13.10 31.13 -33.89
N LEU A 417 13.86 30.42 -33.07
CA LEU A 417 13.76 30.50 -31.61
C LEU A 417 14.73 31.56 -31.07
N SER A 418 14.52 31.99 -29.83
CA SER A 418 15.46 32.89 -29.16
C SER A 418 16.83 32.23 -29.00
N SER A 419 17.91 33.03 -29.09
CA SER A 419 19.28 32.54 -29.22
C SER A 419 19.70 31.53 -28.14
N ARG A 420 19.37 31.81 -26.87
CA ARG A 420 19.76 30.97 -25.73
C ARG A 420 18.96 29.65 -25.65
N PRO A 421 17.61 29.64 -25.66
CA PRO A 421 16.83 28.40 -25.76
C PRO A 421 17.06 27.61 -27.06
N GLY A 422 17.32 28.29 -28.19
CA GLY A 422 17.67 27.65 -29.47
C GLY A 422 18.99 26.89 -29.39
N ALA A 423 20.03 27.48 -28.80
CA ALA A 423 21.30 26.80 -28.57
C ALA A 423 21.18 25.60 -27.62
N ALA A 424 20.35 25.72 -26.57
CA ALA A 424 20.09 24.62 -25.65
C ALA A 424 19.33 23.46 -26.32
N LEU A 425 18.35 23.78 -27.17
CA LEU A 425 17.61 22.80 -27.96
C LEU A 425 18.50 22.08 -28.96
N ASP A 426 19.37 22.81 -29.66
CA ASP A 426 20.36 22.26 -30.60
C ASP A 426 21.36 21.32 -29.89
N GLY A 427 21.84 21.69 -28.70
CA GLY A 427 22.68 20.80 -27.89
C GLY A 427 21.96 19.51 -27.48
N PHE A 428 20.68 19.60 -27.11
CA PHE A 428 19.86 18.44 -26.77
C PHE A 428 19.66 17.51 -27.98
N THR A 429 19.32 18.04 -29.15
CA THR A 429 19.07 17.23 -30.35
C THR A 429 20.33 16.58 -30.88
N ARG A 430 21.49 17.26 -30.81
CA ARG A 430 22.79 16.66 -31.13
C ARG A 430 23.08 15.45 -30.25
N LEU A 431 22.88 15.57 -28.93
CA LEU A 431 23.07 14.45 -28.00
C LEU A 431 22.13 13.27 -28.31
N VAL A 432 20.85 13.55 -28.59
CA VAL A 432 19.89 12.49 -28.98
C VAL A 432 20.33 11.81 -30.27
N HIS A 433 20.83 12.56 -31.26
CA HIS A 433 21.33 12.01 -32.51
C HIS A 433 22.58 11.14 -32.32
N GLU A 434 23.52 11.58 -31.49
CA GLU A 434 24.73 10.83 -31.13
C GLU A 434 24.36 9.49 -30.49
N LEU A 435 23.50 9.49 -29.46
CA LEU A 435 23.02 8.28 -28.80
C LEU A 435 22.24 7.36 -29.76
N ARG A 436 21.43 7.93 -30.66
CA ARG A 436 20.72 7.16 -31.69
C ARG A 436 21.66 6.48 -32.68
N SER A 437 22.76 7.14 -33.07
CA SER A 437 23.75 6.55 -33.97
C SER A 437 24.46 5.34 -33.35
N GLN A 438 24.54 5.29 -32.01
CA GLN A 438 25.13 4.18 -31.25
C GLN A 438 24.15 3.02 -31.04
N ALA A 439 22.84 3.28 -31.08
CA ALA A 439 21.79 2.27 -30.84
C ALA A 439 21.82 1.08 -31.80
N GLY A 440 22.40 1.23 -33.01
CA GLY A 440 22.58 0.14 -33.96
C GLY A 440 23.79 -0.78 -33.68
N ARG A 441 24.66 -0.40 -32.73
CA ARG A 441 25.89 -1.15 -32.37
C ARG A 441 25.89 -1.64 -30.93
N LEU A 442 25.11 -1.00 -30.06
CA LEU A 442 25.04 -1.29 -28.64
C LEU A 442 23.83 -2.17 -28.33
N THR A 443 23.96 -2.99 -27.30
CA THR A 443 22.81 -3.61 -26.63
C THR A 443 21.95 -2.54 -25.95
N ALA A 444 20.72 -2.87 -25.61
CA ALA A 444 19.83 -1.94 -24.92
C ALA A 444 20.37 -1.50 -23.54
N ALA A 445 21.01 -2.41 -22.81
CA ALA A 445 21.63 -2.10 -21.52
C ALA A 445 22.82 -1.14 -21.66
N GLU A 446 23.68 -1.33 -22.66
CA GLU A 446 24.79 -0.44 -22.96
C GLU A 446 24.31 0.94 -23.41
N LEU A 447 23.34 0.99 -24.33
CA LEU A 447 22.72 2.24 -24.77
C LEU A 447 22.08 3.01 -23.59
N TYR A 448 21.39 2.29 -22.71
CA TYR A 448 20.78 2.88 -21.53
C TYR A 448 21.81 3.43 -20.53
N ARG A 449 22.93 2.73 -20.32
CA ARG A 449 24.04 3.25 -19.49
C ARG A 449 24.61 4.55 -20.09
N GLN A 450 24.79 4.60 -21.41
CA GLN A 450 25.20 5.81 -22.13
C GLN A 450 24.19 6.95 -21.96
N VAL A 451 22.88 6.65 -22.03
CA VAL A 451 21.82 7.63 -21.78
C VAL A 451 21.92 8.19 -20.37
N ILE A 452 22.01 7.35 -19.34
CA ILE A 452 22.07 7.81 -17.94
C ILE A 452 23.28 8.73 -17.71
N GLU A 453 24.43 8.37 -18.29
CA GLU A 453 25.69 9.09 -18.14
C GLU A 453 25.66 10.45 -18.87
N HIS A 454 25.27 10.47 -20.14
CA HIS A 454 25.38 11.66 -20.99
C HIS A 454 24.15 12.59 -20.93
N SER A 455 22.98 12.08 -20.54
CA SER A 455 21.76 12.91 -20.41
C SER A 455 21.81 13.90 -19.24
N GLY A 456 22.77 13.79 -18.32
CA GLY A 456 22.82 14.62 -17.12
C GLY A 456 21.74 14.27 -16.07
N LEU A 457 21.01 13.15 -16.23
CA LEU A 457 20.03 12.68 -15.25
C LEU A 457 20.68 12.42 -13.88
N LEU A 458 21.83 11.73 -13.83
CA LEU A 458 22.53 11.47 -12.57
C LEU A 458 23.05 12.74 -11.87
N PRO A 459 23.75 13.66 -12.58
CA PRO A 459 24.11 14.97 -12.01
C PRO A 459 22.92 15.74 -11.47
N ALA A 460 21.80 15.77 -12.18
CA ALA A 460 20.61 16.48 -11.74
C ALA A 460 19.98 15.86 -10.48
N LEU A 461 19.89 14.53 -10.42
CA LEU A 461 19.45 13.82 -9.21
C LEU A 461 20.36 14.11 -8.01
N ARG A 462 21.67 14.19 -8.23
CA ARG A 462 22.63 14.55 -7.18
C ARG A 462 22.46 16.00 -6.73
N ALA A 463 22.23 16.93 -7.65
CA ALA A 463 22.00 18.33 -7.33
C ALA A 463 20.70 18.56 -6.55
N GLU A 464 19.63 17.83 -6.88
CA GLU A 464 18.33 17.94 -6.22
C GLU A 464 18.29 17.32 -4.83
N HIS A 465 19.00 16.19 -4.64
CA HIS A 465 18.87 15.37 -3.43
C HIS A 465 20.14 15.27 -2.58
N GLY A 466 21.28 15.84 -3.01
CA GLY A 466 22.58 15.65 -2.38
C GLY A 466 23.01 14.18 -2.33
N GLU A 467 24.00 13.84 -1.50
CA GLU A 467 24.36 12.43 -1.20
C GLU A 467 23.45 11.80 -0.14
N SER A 468 22.14 12.08 -0.23
CA SER A 468 21.17 11.52 0.70
C SER A 468 20.83 10.05 0.36
N PRO A 469 20.27 9.29 1.31
CA PRO A 469 19.68 7.97 1.03
C PRO A 469 18.63 8.01 -0.10
N GLY A 470 17.97 9.16 -0.31
CA GLY A 470 17.04 9.37 -1.42
C GLY A 470 17.71 9.39 -2.79
N TYR A 471 18.88 10.04 -2.91
CA TYR A 471 19.70 9.98 -4.12
C TYR A 471 20.16 8.56 -4.41
N HIS A 472 20.72 7.88 -3.41
CA HIS A 472 21.21 6.50 -3.57
C HIS A 472 20.10 5.55 -4.03
N ARG A 473 18.90 5.65 -3.46
CA ARG A 473 17.74 4.83 -3.88
C ARG A 473 17.32 5.09 -5.32
N ARG A 474 17.29 6.36 -5.76
CA ARG A 474 16.93 6.69 -7.16
C ARG A 474 18.00 6.26 -8.15
N ARG A 475 19.28 6.41 -7.78
CA ARG A 475 20.40 5.90 -8.56
C ARG A 475 20.33 4.38 -8.70
N GLU A 476 20.06 3.67 -7.60
CA GLU A 476 19.86 2.22 -7.59
C GLU A 476 18.70 1.81 -8.50
N ASN A 477 17.58 2.56 -8.54
CA ASN A 477 16.48 2.28 -9.47
C ASN A 477 16.89 2.41 -10.94
N LEU A 478 17.76 3.36 -11.28
CA LEU A 478 18.33 3.49 -12.63
C LEU A 478 19.29 2.34 -12.95
N GLU A 479 20.21 2.01 -12.03
CA GLU A 479 21.13 0.88 -12.18
C GLU A 479 20.37 -0.46 -12.35
N GLU A 480 19.25 -0.61 -11.64
CA GLU A 480 18.40 -1.79 -11.70
C GLU A 480 17.69 -1.91 -13.06
N LEU A 481 17.23 -0.81 -13.65
CA LEU A 481 16.71 -0.83 -15.01
C LEU A 481 17.82 -1.25 -15.99
N ALA A 482 19.06 -0.78 -15.82
CA ALA A 482 20.19 -1.21 -16.66
C ALA A 482 20.42 -2.73 -16.58
N ASN A 483 20.37 -3.29 -15.36
CA ASN A 483 20.53 -4.73 -15.14
C ASN A 483 19.33 -5.54 -15.67
N TRP A 484 18.13 -4.97 -15.66
CA TRP A 484 16.95 -5.57 -16.27
C TRP A 484 17.11 -5.69 -17.79
N LEU A 485 17.63 -4.64 -18.42
CA LEU A 485 17.92 -4.59 -19.86
C LEU A 485 19.04 -5.54 -20.30
N ASP A 486 19.97 -5.88 -19.40
CA ASP A 486 21.08 -6.79 -19.67
C ASP A 486 20.61 -8.24 -19.94
N GLY A 487 19.43 -8.60 -19.42
CA GLY A 487 18.85 -9.95 -19.54
C GLY A 487 18.04 -10.19 -20.82
N GLU A 488 17.67 -9.14 -21.56
CA GLU A 488 16.88 -9.27 -22.80
C GLU A 488 17.80 -9.19 -24.04
N ARG A 489 17.80 -10.25 -24.87
CA ARG A 489 18.43 -10.23 -26.21
C ARG A 489 17.52 -9.52 -27.23
N ALA A 490 17.04 -8.34 -26.90
CA ALA A 490 16.13 -7.55 -27.74
C ALA A 490 16.86 -6.33 -28.32
N SER A 491 16.44 -5.88 -29.51
CA SER A 491 16.91 -4.58 -30.03
C SER A 491 16.35 -3.43 -29.16
N PRO A 492 17.02 -2.27 -29.09
CA PRO A 492 16.50 -1.12 -28.35
C PRO A 492 15.08 -0.70 -28.75
N GLY A 493 14.71 -0.90 -30.02
CA GLY A 493 13.36 -0.61 -30.53
C GLY A 493 12.29 -1.58 -30.02
N ASP A 494 12.57 -2.89 -30.06
CA ASP A 494 11.63 -3.94 -29.60
C ASP A 494 11.33 -3.80 -28.11
N LEU A 495 12.38 -3.54 -27.34
CA LEU A 495 12.31 -3.33 -25.90
C LEU A 495 11.50 -2.08 -25.53
N VAL A 496 11.68 -0.98 -26.27
CA VAL A 496 10.91 0.26 -26.04
C VAL A 496 9.41 0.04 -26.32
N ALA A 497 9.06 -0.72 -27.36
CA ALA A 497 7.69 -1.10 -27.65
C ALA A 497 7.11 -2.00 -26.54
N GLN A 498 7.89 -2.97 -26.07
CA GLN A 498 7.52 -3.87 -24.97
C GLN A 498 7.31 -3.11 -23.65
N LEU A 499 8.21 -2.18 -23.32
CA LEU A 499 8.13 -1.34 -22.13
C LEU A 499 6.97 -0.34 -22.16
N SER A 500 6.63 0.19 -23.34
CA SER A 500 5.51 1.13 -23.49
C SER A 500 4.16 0.46 -23.22
N LEU A 501 3.98 -0.80 -23.63
CA LEU A 501 2.80 -1.62 -23.35
C LEU A 501 2.61 -1.88 -21.84
N LEU A 502 3.70 -1.95 -21.06
CA LEU A 502 3.65 -2.21 -19.62
C LEU A 502 3.28 -0.98 -18.77
N SER A 503 3.36 0.23 -19.33
CA SER A 503 3.13 1.49 -18.62
C SER A 503 1.67 1.98 -18.58
N HIS A 504 0.77 1.35 -19.36
CA HIS A 504 -0.61 1.80 -19.60
C HIS A 504 -1.68 1.13 -18.71
N ALA A 505 -1.30 0.57 -17.55
CA ALA A 505 -2.29 0.03 -16.62
C ALA A 505 -3.01 1.19 -15.88
N ASP A 506 -4.29 1.41 -16.22
CA ASP A 506 -5.15 2.43 -15.62
C ASP A 506 -5.21 2.34 -14.08
N ARG A 507 -4.97 3.47 -13.41
CA ARG A 507 -4.65 3.58 -11.97
C ARG A 507 -5.83 3.40 -11.02
N ASP A 508 -7.08 3.52 -11.47
CA ASP A 508 -8.25 3.49 -10.59
C ASP A 508 -9.07 2.21 -10.66
N ASN A 509 -8.88 1.40 -11.71
CA ASN A 509 -9.45 0.06 -11.78
C ASN A 509 -8.35 -0.95 -12.14
N PRO A 510 -7.75 -1.61 -11.14
CA PRO A 510 -6.69 -2.59 -11.39
C PRO A 510 -7.13 -3.79 -12.24
N GLY A 511 -8.43 -3.95 -12.52
CA GLY A 511 -8.91 -4.88 -13.52
C GLY A 511 -8.50 -6.33 -13.28
N ASN A 512 -8.31 -7.07 -14.38
CA ASN A 512 -7.88 -8.46 -14.37
C ASN A 512 -6.35 -8.59 -14.30
N THR A 513 -5.77 -8.27 -13.15
CA THR A 513 -4.33 -8.32 -12.88
C THR A 513 -4.03 -9.05 -11.57
N VAL A 514 -2.87 -9.71 -11.48
CA VAL A 514 -2.33 -10.29 -10.24
C VAL A 514 -2.06 -9.18 -9.24
N ARG A 515 -2.41 -9.38 -7.97
CA ARG A 515 -2.29 -8.33 -6.96
C ARG A 515 -1.00 -8.46 -6.15
N LEU A 516 -0.14 -7.45 -6.22
CA LEU A 516 1.06 -7.35 -5.39
C LEU A 516 0.79 -6.36 -4.28
N MET A 517 0.94 -6.78 -3.03
CA MET A 517 0.70 -5.89 -1.90
C MET A 517 1.41 -6.33 -0.64
N SER A 518 1.59 -5.39 0.29
CA SER A 518 2.05 -5.76 1.63
C SER A 518 0.97 -6.54 2.38
N LEU A 519 1.38 -7.38 3.34
CA LEU A 519 0.47 -8.09 4.24
C LEU A 519 -0.54 -7.15 4.92
N HIS A 520 -0.10 -5.94 5.28
CA HIS A 520 -0.95 -4.89 5.84
C HIS A 520 -2.03 -4.41 4.87
N ALA A 521 -1.69 -4.23 3.60
CA ALA A 521 -2.63 -3.78 2.57
C ALA A 521 -3.63 -4.87 2.16
N ALA A 522 -3.32 -6.14 2.43
CA ALA A 522 -4.19 -7.27 2.16
C ALA A 522 -5.35 -7.41 3.16
N LYS A 523 -5.30 -6.68 4.30
CA LYS A 523 -6.36 -6.74 5.31
C LYS A 523 -7.73 -6.42 4.71
N GLY A 524 -8.70 -7.27 5.02
CA GLY A 524 -10.07 -7.17 4.48
C GLY A 524 -10.26 -7.73 3.06
N LEU A 525 -9.19 -8.00 2.32
CA LEU A 525 -9.26 -8.62 0.99
C LEU A 525 -9.28 -10.15 1.08
N GLU A 526 -9.54 -10.80 -0.05
CA GLU A 526 -9.58 -12.26 -0.18
C GLU A 526 -9.32 -12.67 -1.64
N PHE A 527 -8.55 -13.74 -1.84
CA PHE A 527 -8.09 -14.21 -3.15
C PHE A 527 -8.25 -15.72 -3.25
N HIS A 528 -8.41 -16.24 -4.47
CA HIS A 528 -8.45 -17.69 -4.66
C HIS A 528 -7.14 -18.35 -4.24
N ALA A 529 -6.03 -17.79 -4.72
CA ALA A 529 -4.67 -18.25 -4.48
C ALA A 529 -3.82 -17.10 -3.91
N VAL A 530 -3.07 -17.39 -2.85
CA VAL A 530 -2.17 -16.44 -2.19
C VAL A 530 -0.77 -17.03 -2.11
N PHE A 531 0.21 -16.19 -2.47
CA PHE A 531 1.63 -16.48 -2.40
C PHE A 531 2.27 -15.54 -1.38
N MET A 532 2.64 -16.06 -0.22
CA MET A 532 3.36 -15.30 0.81
C MET A 532 4.87 -15.50 0.60
N VAL A 533 5.62 -14.43 0.38
CA VAL A 533 7.04 -14.50 0.03
C VAL A 533 7.94 -13.85 1.07
N GLY A 534 9.21 -14.27 1.11
CA GLY A 534 10.21 -13.83 2.08
C GLY A 534 9.77 -14.09 3.51
N VAL A 535 9.25 -15.29 3.78
CA VAL A 535 8.83 -15.73 5.11
C VAL A 535 10.05 -16.30 5.86
N GLU A 536 10.95 -15.39 6.22
CA GLU A 536 12.24 -15.63 6.85
C GLU A 536 12.43 -14.71 8.07
N ASP A 537 13.18 -15.19 9.08
CA ASP A 537 13.47 -14.40 10.28
C ASP A 537 14.28 -13.14 9.90
N GLY A 538 13.85 -11.98 10.40
CA GLY A 538 14.37 -10.66 10.02
C GLY A 538 13.50 -9.94 8.97
N LEU A 539 12.76 -10.67 8.13
CA LEU A 539 11.69 -10.11 7.30
C LEU A 539 10.32 -10.34 7.94
N LEU A 540 9.89 -11.59 8.11
CA LEU A 540 8.63 -11.94 8.77
C LEU A 540 8.89 -13.10 9.75
N PRO A 541 9.10 -12.83 11.06
CA PRO A 541 8.95 -11.54 11.74
C PRO A 541 10.04 -10.52 11.39
N HIS A 542 9.65 -9.24 11.31
CA HIS A 542 10.58 -8.15 11.03
C HIS A 542 11.54 -7.90 12.20
N GLN A 543 12.83 -7.66 11.91
CA GLN A 543 13.86 -7.50 12.93
C GLN A 543 13.52 -6.42 13.97
N ALA A 544 13.10 -5.23 13.55
CA ALA A 544 12.72 -4.16 14.47
C ALA A 544 11.58 -4.56 15.42
N SER A 545 10.61 -5.36 14.94
CA SER A 545 9.51 -5.85 15.77
C SER A 545 10.01 -6.85 16.82
N LEU A 546 11.02 -7.67 16.48
CA LEU A 546 11.67 -8.58 17.44
C LEU A 546 12.41 -7.81 18.52
N ASP A 547 13.19 -6.79 18.14
CA ASP A 547 13.96 -5.96 19.06
C ASP A 547 13.05 -5.19 20.04
N GLU A 548 11.85 -4.80 19.58
CA GLU A 548 10.80 -4.16 20.38
C GLU A 548 9.92 -5.15 21.18
N GLY A 549 10.18 -6.46 21.10
CA GLY A 549 9.39 -7.48 21.79
C GLY A 549 7.97 -7.68 21.23
N ARG A 550 7.70 -7.24 20.00
CA ARG A 550 6.38 -7.29 19.33
C ARG A 550 6.20 -8.50 18.40
N LEU A 551 6.70 -9.66 18.83
CA LEU A 551 6.56 -10.90 18.04
C LEU A 551 5.09 -11.25 17.77
N GLU A 552 4.22 -11.01 18.75
CA GLU A 552 2.79 -11.30 18.65
C GLU A 552 2.09 -10.54 17.52
N GLU A 553 2.51 -9.30 17.24
CA GLU A 553 1.97 -8.49 16.14
C GLU A 553 2.40 -9.05 14.78
N GLU A 554 3.67 -9.44 14.62
CA GLU A 554 4.14 -10.10 13.39
C GLU A 554 3.45 -11.47 13.19
N ARG A 555 3.09 -12.17 14.28
CA ARG A 555 2.31 -13.41 14.20
C ARG A 555 0.87 -13.16 13.74
N ARG A 556 0.21 -12.10 14.24
CA ARG A 556 -1.09 -11.63 13.72
C ARG A 556 -0.99 -11.28 12.24
N LEU A 557 0.13 -10.69 11.82
CA LEU A 557 0.37 -10.36 10.41
C LEU A 557 0.50 -11.61 9.52
N MET A 558 1.23 -12.64 9.99
CA MET A 558 1.29 -13.96 9.35
C MET A 558 -0.10 -14.58 9.23
N TYR A 559 -0.86 -14.62 10.32
CA TYR A 559 -2.23 -15.12 10.36
C TYR A 559 -3.17 -14.39 9.39
N VAL A 560 -3.10 -13.04 9.35
CA VAL A 560 -3.88 -12.24 8.40
C VAL A 560 -3.54 -12.63 6.97
N GLY A 561 -2.26 -12.77 6.63
CA GLY A 561 -1.78 -13.21 5.32
C GLY A 561 -2.35 -14.56 4.89
N MET A 562 -2.25 -15.57 5.76
CA MET A 562 -2.77 -16.91 5.50
C MET A 562 -4.28 -16.90 5.26
N THR A 563 -5.03 -16.16 6.08
CA THR A 563 -6.51 -16.08 5.97
C THR A 563 -7.02 -15.21 4.82
N ARG A 564 -6.13 -14.66 3.98
CA ARG A 564 -6.52 -14.04 2.70
C ARG A 564 -6.76 -15.09 1.61
N ALA A 565 -6.18 -16.29 1.76
CA ALA A 565 -6.34 -17.39 0.82
C ALA A 565 -7.69 -18.07 0.98
N LYS A 566 -8.44 -18.23 -0.11
CA LYS A 566 -9.67 -19.02 -0.13
C LYS A 566 -9.37 -20.50 -0.30
N ARG A 567 -8.53 -20.87 -1.27
CA ARG A 567 -8.29 -22.29 -1.61
C ARG A 567 -6.83 -22.68 -1.61
N LEU A 568 -5.96 -21.87 -2.22
CA LEU A 568 -4.54 -22.20 -2.35
C LEU A 568 -3.68 -21.22 -1.58
N LEU A 569 -2.77 -21.75 -0.77
CA LEU A 569 -1.77 -20.99 -0.04
C LEU A 569 -0.40 -21.60 -0.34
N GLN A 570 0.49 -20.77 -0.86
CA GLN A 570 1.91 -21.07 -0.97
C GLN A 570 2.68 -20.07 -0.12
N ILE A 571 3.65 -20.57 0.63
CA ILE A 571 4.56 -19.79 1.45
C ILE A 571 5.97 -20.09 0.95
N SER A 572 6.79 -19.08 0.75
CA SER A 572 8.18 -19.25 0.32
C SER A 572 9.15 -18.43 1.16
N HIS A 573 10.38 -18.91 1.20
CA HIS A 573 11.51 -18.24 1.84
C HIS A 573 12.80 -18.51 1.08
N SER A 574 13.79 -17.64 1.25
CA SER A 574 15.10 -17.77 0.62
C SER A 574 16.12 -18.33 1.61
N ARG A 575 17.09 -19.12 1.12
CA ARG A 575 18.25 -19.55 1.91
C ARG A 575 19.29 -18.46 2.04
N ARG A 576 19.38 -17.56 1.05
CA ARG A 576 20.44 -16.57 0.92
C ARG A 576 19.93 -15.27 0.31
N ALA A 577 20.42 -14.15 0.81
CA ALA A 577 20.14 -12.84 0.24
C ALA A 577 21.42 -12.03 0.08
N ARG A 578 21.45 -11.17 -0.93
CA ARG A 578 22.55 -10.22 -1.11
C ARG A 578 22.24 -8.94 -0.33
N ARG A 579 23.00 -8.66 0.71
CA ARG A 579 22.88 -7.42 1.51
C ARG A 579 24.20 -6.66 1.44
N TYR A 580 24.16 -5.41 0.98
CA TYR A 580 25.35 -4.55 0.80
C TYR A 580 26.49 -5.20 0.01
N GLY A 581 26.15 -6.04 -0.98
CA GLY A 581 27.12 -6.75 -1.81
C GLY A 581 27.57 -8.10 -1.26
N GLU A 582 27.37 -8.37 0.04
CA GLU A 582 27.70 -9.63 0.69
C GLU A 582 26.53 -10.62 0.66
N LEU A 583 26.87 -11.91 0.67
CA LEU A 583 25.91 -13.00 0.56
C LEU A 583 25.64 -13.56 1.96
N VAL A 584 24.47 -13.24 2.50
CA VAL A 584 24.07 -13.59 3.87
C VAL A 584 23.17 -14.82 3.83
N ARG A 585 23.42 -15.78 4.72
CA ARG A 585 22.51 -16.91 4.95
C ARG A 585 21.31 -16.44 5.76
N LEU A 586 20.13 -16.81 5.30
CA LEU A 586 18.86 -16.47 5.93
C LEU A 586 18.32 -17.68 6.68
N GLU A 587 17.70 -17.40 7.83
CA GLU A 587 17.01 -18.42 8.62
C GLU A 587 15.52 -18.43 8.23
N PRO A 588 14.90 -19.61 8.02
CA PRO A 588 13.47 -19.70 7.79
C PRO A 588 12.69 -19.06 8.94
N SER A 589 11.52 -18.48 8.65
CA SER A 589 10.72 -17.86 9.70
C SER A 589 10.33 -18.88 10.75
N ARG A 590 10.46 -18.49 12.03
CA ARG A 590 9.96 -19.29 13.15
C ARG A 590 8.47 -19.66 13.02
N PHE A 591 7.67 -18.85 12.32
CA PHE A 591 6.25 -19.16 12.08
C PHE A 591 6.05 -20.40 11.21
N LEU A 592 7.04 -20.81 10.41
CA LEU A 592 6.96 -22.04 9.62
C LEU A 592 7.06 -23.31 10.48
N ALA A 593 7.65 -23.22 11.67
CA ALA A 593 7.69 -24.30 12.65
C ALA A 593 6.38 -24.41 13.46
N GLU A 594 5.58 -23.34 13.49
CA GLU A 594 4.26 -23.31 14.14
C GLU A 594 3.16 -23.93 13.26
N LEU A 595 3.46 -24.24 11.99
CA LEU A 595 2.53 -24.88 11.05
C LEU A 595 2.42 -26.40 11.32
N PRO A 596 1.22 -26.99 11.34
CA PRO A 596 1.07 -28.43 11.50
C PRO A 596 1.55 -29.19 10.26
N ASP A 597 2.45 -30.17 10.43
CA ASP A 597 3.03 -30.94 9.31
C ASP A 597 1.97 -31.67 8.47
N ALA A 598 0.86 -32.11 9.07
CA ALA A 598 -0.24 -32.76 8.35
C ALA A 598 -0.92 -31.84 7.30
N GLU A 599 -0.83 -30.52 7.48
CA GLU A 599 -1.45 -29.54 6.61
C GLU A 599 -0.51 -29.06 5.49
N VAL A 600 0.80 -29.26 5.65
CA VAL A 600 1.84 -28.65 4.82
C VAL A 600 2.54 -29.69 3.94
N HIS A 601 2.83 -29.31 2.70
CA HIS A 601 3.78 -30.00 1.83
C HIS A 601 5.03 -29.13 1.66
N ARG A 602 6.18 -29.58 2.20
CA ARG A 602 7.46 -28.87 2.11
C ARG A 602 8.21 -29.32 0.86
N ILE A 603 8.43 -28.41 -0.07
CA ILE A 603 9.04 -28.66 -1.38
C ILE A 603 10.53 -28.32 -1.30
N GLY A 604 11.38 -29.33 -1.46
CA GLY A 604 12.83 -29.22 -1.25
C GLY A 604 13.48 -30.49 -0.67
N ASP A 605 12.68 -31.39 -0.08
CA ASP A 605 13.15 -32.60 0.64
C ASP A 605 13.19 -33.88 -0.21
N ASN A 606 13.05 -33.80 -1.55
CA ASN A 606 13.04 -34.98 -2.45
C ASN A 606 12.00 -36.05 -2.04
N SER A 607 10.77 -35.64 -1.74
CA SER A 607 9.68 -36.55 -1.39
C SER A 607 9.04 -37.24 -2.63
N GLU A 608 8.31 -38.34 -2.43
CA GLU A 608 7.49 -38.96 -3.49
C GLU A 608 6.42 -37.99 -4.05
N GLN A 609 5.97 -37.05 -3.22
CA GLN A 609 5.00 -36.02 -3.61
C GLN A 609 5.58 -35.02 -4.61
N ASP A 610 6.86 -34.63 -4.48
CA ASP A 610 7.58 -33.79 -5.45
C ASP A 610 7.68 -34.45 -6.83
N GLN A 611 7.79 -35.78 -6.88
CA GLN A 611 7.83 -36.54 -8.14
C GLN A 611 6.46 -36.54 -8.83
N SER A 612 5.37 -36.70 -8.07
CA SER A 612 4.01 -36.62 -8.62
C SER A 612 3.68 -35.22 -9.16
N GLU A 613 4.06 -34.13 -8.46
CA GLU A 613 3.86 -32.76 -8.94
C GLU A 613 4.66 -32.47 -10.22
N LYS A 614 5.92 -32.96 -10.29
CA LYS A 614 6.73 -32.87 -11.51
C LYS A 614 6.08 -33.61 -12.68
N GLN A 615 5.47 -34.77 -12.44
CA GLN A 615 4.80 -35.56 -13.46
C GLN A 615 3.54 -34.86 -13.98
N VAL A 616 2.68 -34.33 -13.09
CA VAL A 616 1.50 -33.54 -13.50
C VAL A 616 1.90 -32.29 -14.29
N ARG A 617 2.97 -31.61 -13.89
CA ARG A 617 3.52 -30.47 -14.65
C ARG A 617 4.01 -30.88 -16.03
N ALA A 618 4.73 -32.01 -16.13
CA ALA A 618 5.21 -32.54 -17.40
C ALA A 618 4.04 -32.94 -18.33
N GLU A 619 3.02 -33.60 -17.80
CA GLU A 619 1.81 -33.97 -18.55
C GLU A 619 1.03 -32.75 -19.06
N THR A 620 0.88 -31.72 -18.21
CA THR A 620 0.23 -30.45 -18.61
C THR A 620 1.03 -29.75 -19.71
N HIS A 621 2.36 -29.73 -19.60
CA HIS A 621 3.25 -29.15 -20.60
C HIS A 621 3.23 -29.94 -21.92
N MET A 622 3.18 -31.27 -21.86
CA MET A 622 3.06 -32.15 -23.03
C MET A 622 1.70 -32.00 -23.72
N ALA A 623 0.61 -31.91 -22.96
CA ALA A 623 -0.72 -31.63 -23.48
C ALA A 623 -0.78 -30.26 -24.20
N ARG A 624 -0.05 -29.26 -23.69
CA ARG A 624 0.10 -27.95 -24.35
C ARG A 624 0.84 -28.03 -25.67
N ILE A 625 1.98 -28.73 -25.72
CA ILE A 625 2.73 -28.92 -26.97
C ILE A 625 1.85 -29.64 -28.01
N ALA A 626 1.10 -30.65 -27.58
CA ALA A 626 0.16 -31.36 -28.45
C ALA A 626 -0.96 -30.44 -28.98
N ALA A 627 -1.53 -29.56 -28.13
CA ALA A 627 -2.56 -28.61 -28.55
C ALA A 627 -2.04 -27.53 -29.50
N MET A 628 -0.79 -27.07 -29.33
CA MET A 628 -0.15 -26.12 -30.25
C MET A 628 0.21 -26.75 -31.60
N LEU A 629 0.56 -28.05 -31.62
CA LEU A 629 0.90 -28.77 -32.85
C LEU A 629 -0.31 -29.36 -33.58
N GLY A 630 -1.45 -29.53 -32.89
CA GLY A 630 -2.69 -30.07 -33.47
C GLY A 630 -3.62 -29.02 -34.10
N GLY A 631 -3.25 -27.74 -34.09
CA GLY A 631 -4.07 -26.63 -34.57
C GLY A 631 -4.09 -26.40 -36.09
N ASP A 632 -3.28 -27.13 -36.88
CA ASP A 632 -3.17 -26.98 -38.34
C ASP A 632 -3.79 -28.16 -39.12
N ALA A 633 -4.98 -28.59 -38.71
CA ALA A 633 -5.81 -29.50 -39.52
C ALA A 633 -7.29 -29.11 -39.42
N GLY A 634 -7.67 -28.07 -40.16
CA GLY A 634 -9.05 -27.63 -40.34
C GLY A 634 -9.16 -26.68 -41.53
#